data_AF-A0A662W6R4-F1
#
_entry.id   AF-A0A662W6R4-F1
#
_cell.length_a   1.000
_cell.length_b   1.000
_cell.length_c   1.000
_cell.angle_alpha   90.00
_cell.angle_beta   90.00
_cell.angle_gamma   90.00
#
_symmetry.space_group_name_H-M   'P 1'
#
loop_
_entity.id
_entity.type
_entity.pdbx_description
1 polymer ?
#
loop_
_entity_poly.entity_id
_entity_poly.type
_entity_poly.pdbx_seq_one_letter_code
_entity_poly.pdbx_strand_id
1 'polypeptide(L)' 'MRIKARYENKVLKPLEELNLKEGEEVEIEIKKKDPIKKLEGLIKLTNQEWVDEIIESPDLEPV' A
#
# COMPACT_ATOMS: atom_id res chain seq x y z
N MET A 1 -8.31 -14.33 -0.09
CA MET A 1 -6.98 -14.78 0.39
C MET A 1 -5.98 -13.65 0.20
N ARG A 2 -5.02 -13.43 1.11
CA ARG A 2 -3.93 -12.45 0.89
C ARG A 2 -2.64 -13.21 0.64
N ILE A 3 -2.16 -13.18 -0.59
CA ILE A 3 -0.91 -13.83 -0.99
C ILE A 3 0.19 -12.77 -0.99
N LYS A 4 1.34 -13.08 -0.40
CA LYS A 4 2.55 -12.29 -0.60
C LYS A 4 3.35 -12.90 -1.74
N ALA A 5 3.77 -12.06 -2.66
CA ALA A 5 4.62 -12.45 -3.77
C ALA A 5 5.77 -11.47 -3.92
N ARG A 6 6.87 -11.94 -4.50
CA ARG A 6 8.01 -11.13 -4.91
C ARG A 6 8.06 -11.04 -6.42
N TYR A 7 8.27 -9.84 -6.94
CA TYR A 7 8.50 -9.61 -8.36
C TYR A 7 9.99 -9.70 -8.67
N GLU A 8 10.40 -10.75 -9.39
CA GLU A 8 11.79 -11.00 -9.78
C GLU A 8 11.83 -11.56 -11.21
N ASN A 9 12.79 -11.10 -12.02
CA ASN A 9 12.95 -11.53 -13.42
C ASN A 9 11.66 -11.43 -14.25
N LYS A 10 10.88 -10.37 -14.03
CA LYS A 10 9.59 -10.10 -14.68
C LYS A 10 8.46 -11.08 -14.33
N VAL A 11 8.61 -11.87 -13.27
CA VAL A 11 7.61 -12.86 -12.81
C VAL A 11 7.23 -12.59 -11.36
N LEU A 12 5.93 -12.73 -11.03
CA LEU A 12 5.44 -12.73 -9.65
C LEU A 12 5.58 -14.14 -9.06
N LYS A 13 6.41 -14.28 -8.03
CA LYS A 13 6.64 -15.54 -7.32
C LYS A 13 6.00 -15.49 -5.94
N PRO A 14 5.07 -16.39 -5.59
CA PRO A 14 4.52 -16.43 -4.25
C PRO A 14 5.60 -16.79 -3.23
N LEU A 15 5.49 -16.26 -2.01
CA LEU A 15 6.42 -16.55 -0.92
C LEU A 15 6.09 -17.87 -0.19
N GLU A 16 4.93 -18.44 -0.49
CA GLU A 16 4.37 -19.66 0.11
C GLU A 16 3.64 -20.47 -0.97
N GLU A 17 3.44 -21.76 -0.72
CA GLU A 17 2.69 -22.63 -1.62
C GLU A 17 1.22 -22.19 -1.68
N LEU A 18 0.63 -22.24 -2.88
CA LEU A 18 -0.77 -21.86 -3.11
C LEU A 18 -1.59 -23.12 -3.40
N ASN A 19 -2.70 -23.28 -2.69
CA ASN A 19 -3.69 -24.33 -2.97
C ASN A 19 -4.60 -23.94 -4.14
N LEU A 20 -4.02 -23.65 -5.32
CA LEU A 20 -4.76 -23.42 -6.56
C LEU A 20 -4.79 -24.70 -7.39
N LYS A 21 -5.84 -24.87 -8.20
CA LYS A 21 -5.90 -25.99 -9.15
C LYS A 21 -5.02 -25.69 -10.36
N GLU A 22 -4.53 -26.75 -11.01
CA GLU A 22 -3.80 -26.59 -12.26
C GLU A 22 -4.69 -25.93 -13.32
N GLY A 23 -4.18 -24.87 -13.96
CA GLY A 23 -4.93 -24.07 -14.94
C GLY A 23 -5.90 -23.04 -14.34
N GLU A 24 -5.95 -22.86 -13.01
CA GLU A 24 -6.81 -21.86 -12.38
C GLU A 24 -6.30 -20.43 -12.63
N GLU A 25 -7.15 -19.59 -13.21
CA GLU A 25 -6.86 -18.17 -13.46
C GLU A 25 -7.22 -17.33 -12.23
N VAL A 26 -6.36 -16.36 -11.89
CA VAL A 26 -6.58 -15.46 -10.75
C VAL A 26 -6.32 -14.01 -11.13
N GLU A 27 -7.08 -13.09 -10.54
CA GLU A 27 -6.85 -11.65 -10.66
C GLU A 27 -5.87 -11.17 -9.58
N ILE A 28 -5.00 -10.23 -9.94
CA ILE A 28 -3.97 -9.71 -9.04
C ILE A 28 -4.19 -8.21 -8.83
N GLU A 29 -4.37 -7.81 -7.58
CA GLU A 29 -4.40 -6.41 -7.16
C GLU A 29 -3.07 -6.04 -6.49
N ILE A 30 -2.35 -5.06 -7.06
CA ILE A 30 -1.11 -4.54 -6.47
C ILE A 30 -1.45 -3.42 -5.50
N LYS A 31 -1.40 -3.71 -4.20
CA LYS A 31 -1.49 -2.67 -3.16
C LYS A 31 -0.16 -1.95 -3.03
N LYS A 32 -0.02 -0.81 -3.70
CA LYS A 32 1.05 0.12 -3.40
C LYS A 32 0.87 0.62 -1.97
N LYS A 33 1.93 0.54 -1.16
CA LYS A 33 1.93 1.24 0.13
C LYS A 33 2.06 2.71 -0.20
N ASP A 34 0.97 3.47 -0.10
CA ASP A 34 1.04 4.93 -0.14
C ASP A 34 1.89 5.38 1.06
N PRO A 35 3.07 5.99 0.84
CA PRO A 35 3.86 6.52 1.93
C PRO A 35 3.08 7.58 2.71
N ILE A 36 2.17 8.30 2.03
CA ILE A 36 1.27 9.31 2.60
C ILE A 36 0.34 8.73 3.67
N LYS A 37 -0.33 7.60 3.41
CA LYS A 37 -1.20 6.95 4.42
C LYS A 37 -0.45 6.49 5.66
N LYS A 38 0.82 6.08 5.49
CA LYS A 38 1.68 5.69 6.61
C LYS A 38 2.11 6.92 7.42
N LEU A 39 2.40 8.04 6.75
CA LEU A 39 2.69 9.33 7.38
C LEU A 39 1.46 9.86 8.13
N GLU A 40 0.27 9.89 7.52
CA GLU A 40 -0.98 10.29 8.19
C GLU A 40 -1.23 9.50 9.48
N GLY A 41 -1.03 8.18 9.46
CA GLY A 41 -1.21 7.34 10.64
C GLY A 41 -0.21 7.63 11.76
N LEU A 42 1.04 7.99 11.39
CA LEU A 42 2.06 8.41 12.34
C LEU A 42 1.79 9.80 12.91
N ILE A 43 1.40 10.76 12.06
CA ILE A 43 1.12 12.16 12.46
C ILE A 43 -0.12 12.22 13.37
N LYS A 44 -1.19 11.48 13.06
CA LYS A 44 -2.38 11.35 13.93
C LYS A 44 -2.04 10.82 15.33
N LEU A 45 -0.99 10.03 15.47
CA LEU A 45 -0.52 9.51 16.77
C LEU A 45 0.37 10.50 17.52
N THR A 46 0.93 11.54 16.87
CA THR A 46 1.97 12.39 17.47
C THR A 46 1.51 13.78 17.93
N ASN A 47 0.52 14.42 17.29
CA ASN A 47 -0.16 15.62 17.83
C ASN A 47 -1.19 16.15 16.82
N GLN A 48 -2.41 16.49 17.26
CA GLN A 48 -3.42 17.10 16.39
C GLN A 48 -3.02 18.50 15.90
N GLU A 49 -2.36 19.31 16.74
CA GLU A 49 -2.03 20.71 16.40
C GLU A 49 -1.06 20.85 15.22
N TRP A 50 -0.19 19.86 14.98
CA TRP A 50 0.76 19.90 13.85
C TRP A 50 0.10 19.57 12.50
N VAL A 51 -1.04 18.89 12.50
CA VAL A 51 -1.76 18.53 11.28
C VAL A 51 -2.38 19.76 10.64
N ASP A 52 -2.95 20.66 11.46
CA ASP A 52 -3.64 21.86 10.98
C ASP A 52 -2.66 22.82 10.26
N GLU A 53 -1.44 23.04 10.80
CA GLU A 53 -0.42 23.87 10.13
C GLU A 53 0.08 23.31 8.79
N ILE A 54 0.09 21.98 8.62
CA ILE A 54 0.51 21.34 7.37
C ILE A 54 -0.57 21.47 6.30
N ILE A 55 -1.85 21.42 6.68
CA ILE A 55 -3.00 21.56 5.75
C ILE A 55 -3.16 23.01 5.28
N GLU A 56 -2.83 24.00 6.12
CA GLU A 56 -2.95 25.42 5.76
C GLU A 56 -1.85 25.94 4.81
N SER A 57 -0.84 25.14 4.46
CA SER A 57 0.13 25.51 3.42
C SER A 57 -0.48 25.35 2.01
N PRO A 58 -0.62 26.43 1.22
CA PRO A 58 -1.40 26.47 -0.02
C PRO A 58 -0.80 25.74 -1.23
N ASP A 59 0.31 25.00 -1.06
CA ASP A 59 1.02 24.32 -2.15
C ASP A 59 0.57 22.86 -2.39
N LEU A 60 -0.46 22.37 -1.69
CA LEU A 60 -1.00 21.03 -1.89
C LEU A 60 -2.49 21.08 -2.26
N GLU A 61 -2.78 20.98 -3.55
CA GLU A 61 -4.13 20.74 -4.03
C GLU A 61 -4.56 19.29 -3.73
N PRO A 62 -5.74 19.05 -3.13
CA PRO A 62 -6.26 17.70 -2.91
C PRO A 62 -6.70 17.10 -4.26
N VAL A 63 -6.21 15.90 -4.56
CA VAL A 63 -6.60 15.08 -5.73
C VAL A 63 -7.89 14.32 -5.50
#